data_AF-A0A971HRF4-F1
#
_entry.id   AF-A0A971HRF4-F1
#
_cell.length_a   1.000
_cell.length_b   1.000
_cell.length_c   1.000
_cell.angle_alpha   90.00
_cell.angle_beta   90.00
_cell.angle_gamma   90.00
#
_symmetry.space_group_name_H-M   'P 1'
#
loop_
_entity.id
_entity.type
_entity.pdbx_description
1 polymer ?
#
loop_
_entity_poly.entity_id
_entity_poly.type
_entity_poly.pdbx_seq_one_letter_code
_entity_poly.pdbx_strand_id
1 'polypeptide(L)'
;MKISTLRFGNIEIEDEEIIFFAEGLLGFEAYHRFVILNNEDGSPFRWLQCVEDGKLAFVIIEPLNFMFEYNIEISDSDQNFLKLTRAEDAILYTIVSIPDNPHDMTANLQGPLLINAVNRQARQIISSNPHHSVKARILTEMEKRAKKLKEVQDSLNPDKKEQEG
;
A
#
# COMPACT_ATOMS: atom_id res chain seq x y z
N MET A 1 -18.80 -3.80 -15.06
CA MET A 1 -18.68 -5.27 -15.27
C MET A 1 -18.82 -6.03 -13.95
N LYS A 2 -19.31 -7.29 -13.99
CA LYS A 2 -19.52 -8.12 -12.79
C LYS A 2 -18.44 -9.19 -12.63
N ILE A 3 -17.84 -9.30 -11.45
CA ILE A 3 -16.85 -10.34 -11.11
C ILE A 3 -17.26 -11.12 -9.86
N SER A 4 -16.96 -12.42 -9.85
CA SER A 4 -17.20 -13.30 -8.70
C SER A 4 -15.92 -13.46 -7.91
N THR A 5 -15.95 -13.08 -6.63
CA THR A 5 -14.80 -13.10 -5.73
C THR A 5 -15.06 -14.03 -4.54
N LEU A 6 -13.99 -14.58 -3.95
CA LEU A 6 -14.11 -15.45 -2.77
C LEU A 6 -14.55 -14.67 -1.51
N ARG A 7 -14.11 -13.42 -1.37
CA ARG A 7 -14.26 -12.63 -0.15
C ARG A 7 -15.48 -11.70 -0.15
N PHE A 8 -15.84 -11.17 -1.32
CA PHE A 8 -16.91 -10.17 -1.47
C PHE A 8 -18.10 -10.71 -2.26
N GLY A 9 -18.09 -12.00 -2.61
CA GLY A 9 -19.09 -12.59 -3.48
C GLY A 9 -19.06 -11.92 -4.85
N ASN A 10 -20.23 -11.69 -5.43
CA ASN A 10 -20.35 -11.01 -6.71
C ASN A 10 -20.34 -9.50 -6.53
N ILE A 11 -19.37 -8.82 -7.13
CA ILE A 11 -19.26 -7.37 -7.11
C ILE A 11 -19.34 -6.80 -8.52
N GLU A 12 -19.78 -5.55 -8.62
CA GLU A 12 -19.80 -4.76 -9.84
C GLU A 12 -18.68 -3.72 -9.74
N ILE A 13 -17.87 -3.64 -10.80
CA ILE A 13 -16.76 -2.70 -10.93
C ILE A 13 -16.84 -2.02 -12.29
N GLU A 14 -16.45 -0.76 -12.40
CA GLU A 14 -16.33 -0.08 -13.68
C GLU A 14 -14.98 -0.39 -14.34
N ASP A 15 -14.90 -0.34 -15.67
CA ASP A 15 -13.66 -0.60 -16.39
C ASP A 15 -12.59 0.45 -16.03
N GLU A 16 -13.02 1.67 -15.73
CA GLU A 16 -12.18 2.76 -15.25
C GLU A 16 -11.64 2.49 -13.84
N GLU A 17 -12.18 1.55 -13.06
CA GLU A 17 -11.64 1.20 -11.74
C GLU A 17 -10.44 0.26 -11.82
N ILE A 18 -10.23 -0.37 -12.97
CA ILE A 18 -9.22 -1.41 -13.17
C ILE A 18 -7.82 -0.81 -13.20
N ILE A 19 -6.94 -1.45 -12.43
CA ILE A 19 -5.51 -1.16 -12.34
C ILE A 19 -4.79 -2.24 -13.11
N PHE A 20 -3.95 -1.82 -14.06
CA PHE A 20 -3.27 -2.71 -14.99
C PHE A 20 -1.79 -2.86 -14.65
N PHE A 21 -1.42 -4.06 -14.22
CA PHE A 21 -0.04 -4.49 -13.99
C PHE A 21 0.48 -5.22 -15.23
N ALA A 22 1.13 -4.51 -16.14
CA ALA A 22 1.56 -5.08 -17.42
C ALA A 22 2.54 -6.26 -17.28
N GLU A 23 3.35 -6.27 -16.21
CA GLU A 23 4.26 -7.38 -15.87
C GLU A 23 3.67 -8.34 -14.83
N GLY A 24 2.43 -8.10 -14.39
CA GLY A 24 1.81 -8.77 -13.25
C GLY A 24 2.48 -8.42 -11.92
N LEU A 25 2.35 -9.31 -10.94
CA LEU A 25 3.03 -9.22 -9.63
C LEU A 25 4.03 -10.36 -9.50
N LEU A 26 5.07 -10.19 -8.69
CA LEU A 26 6.08 -11.24 -8.47
C LEU A 26 5.43 -12.52 -7.91
N GLY A 27 5.60 -13.64 -8.62
CA GLY A 27 4.95 -14.93 -8.32
C GLY A 27 3.51 -15.06 -8.81
N PHE A 28 2.98 -14.04 -9.48
CA PHE A 28 1.62 -13.96 -10.03
C PHE A 28 1.62 -13.24 -11.41
N GLU A 29 2.65 -13.47 -12.22
CA GLU A 29 2.92 -12.75 -13.47
C GLU A 29 1.85 -12.97 -14.55
N ALA A 30 1.03 -14.02 -14.40
CA ALA A 30 -0.08 -14.33 -15.31
C ALA A 30 -1.33 -13.45 -15.09
N TYR A 31 -1.37 -12.68 -14.01
CA TYR A 31 -2.52 -11.83 -13.65
C TYR A 31 -2.14 -10.36 -13.79
N HIS A 32 -2.93 -9.62 -14.55
CA HIS A 32 -2.63 -8.25 -14.95
C HIS A 32 -3.69 -7.25 -14.51
N ARG A 33 -4.91 -7.69 -14.23
CA ARG A 33 -6.04 -6.79 -13.93
C ARG A 33 -6.46 -6.91 -12.47
N PHE A 34 -6.35 -5.80 -11.75
CA PHE A 34 -6.73 -5.73 -10.35
C PHE A 34 -7.64 -4.54 -10.07
N VAL A 35 -8.38 -4.60 -8.97
CA VAL A 35 -9.15 -3.48 -8.43
C VAL A 35 -8.84 -3.33 -6.94
N ILE A 36 -8.86 -2.10 -6.44
CA ILE A 36 -8.70 -1.82 -5.01
C ILE A 36 -10.07 -1.70 -4.36
N LEU A 37 -10.34 -2.55 -3.39
CA LEU A 37 -11.56 -2.54 -2.60
C LEU A 37 -11.27 -2.01 -1.19
N ASN A 38 -12.06 -1.04 -0.75
CA ASN A 38 -11.95 -0.44 0.58
C ASN A 38 -12.58 -1.36 1.64
N ASN A 39 -12.05 -1.33 2.86
CA ASN A 39 -12.75 -1.89 4.01
C ASN A 39 -13.72 -0.84 4.57
N GLU A 40 -14.93 -1.28 4.95
CA GLU A 40 -15.99 -0.40 5.49
C GLU A 40 -15.80 -0.05 6.98
N ASP A 41 -14.84 -0.68 7.65
CA ASP A 41 -14.59 -0.57 9.10
C ASP A 41 -13.66 0.59 9.50
N GLY A 42 -13.26 1.44 8.55
CA GLY A 42 -12.31 2.54 8.78
C GLY A 42 -10.86 2.08 8.95
N SER A 43 -10.57 0.81 8.70
CA SER A 43 -9.22 0.25 8.71
C SER A 43 -8.31 0.86 7.62
N PRO A 44 -7.01 1.04 7.88
CA PRO A 44 -6.05 1.51 6.87
C PRO A 44 -5.71 0.44 5.82
N PHE A 45 -6.18 -0.81 6.02
CA PHE A 45 -5.97 -1.90 5.08
C PHE A 45 -6.99 -1.85 3.95
N ARG A 46 -6.57 -2.27 2.76
CA ARG A 46 -7.43 -2.45 1.57
C ARG A 46 -7.15 -3.80 0.92
N TRP A 47 -8.00 -4.18 -0.03
CA TRP A 47 -7.80 -5.38 -0.83
C TRP A 47 -7.42 -5.03 -2.25
N LEU A 48 -6.33 -5.61 -2.75
CA LEU A 48 -6.03 -5.68 -4.17
C LEU A 48 -6.62 -6.97 -4.72
N GLN A 49 -7.82 -6.89 -5.29
CA GLN A 49 -8.58 -8.02 -5.82
C GLN A 49 -8.25 -8.26 -7.28
N CYS A 50 -7.85 -9.48 -7.65
CA CYS A 50 -7.67 -9.86 -9.04
C CYS A 50 -9.03 -9.95 -9.75
N VAL A 51 -9.14 -9.35 -10.92
CA VAL A 51 -10.33 -9.36 -11.77
C VAL A 51 -10.44 -10.68 -12.54
N GLU A 52 -9.30 -11.31 -12.82
CA GLU A 52 -9.18 -12.53 -13.64
C GLU A 52 -9.35 -13.82 -12.83
N ASP A 53 -8.95 -13.81 -11.54
CA ASP A 53 -9.20 -14.88 -10.58
C ASP A 53 -9.77 -14.34 -9.27
N GLY A 54 -11.07 -14.57 -9.06
CA GLY A 54 -11.79 -14.13 -7.86
C GLY A 54 -11.25 -14.68 -6.52
N LYS A 55 -10.44 -15.72 -6.53
CA LYS A 55 -9.81 -16.26 -5.31
C LYS A 55 -8.53 -15.50 -4.94
N LEU A 56 -7.88 -14.90 -5.92
CA LEU A 56 -6.63 -14.17 -5.74
C LEU A 56 -6.90 -12.74 -5.28
N ALA A 57 -6.47 -12.41 -4.07
CA ALA A 57 -6.46 -11.05 -3.57
C ALA A 57 -5.34 -10.86 -2.53
N PHE A 58 -4.83 -9.64 -2.44
CA PHE A 58 -3.79 -9.27 -1.49
C PHE A 58 -4.31 -8.22 -0.52
N VAL A 59 -3.93 -8.32 0.75
CA VAL A 59 -4.12 -7.21 1.68
C VAL A 59 -3.02 -6.20 1.39
N ILE A 60 -3.38 -4.93 1.24
CA ILE A 60 -2.46 -3.83 0.96
C ILE A 60 -2.67 -2.70 1.97
N ILE A 61 -1.63 -1.89 2.18
CA ILE A 61 -1.68 -0.72 3.05
C ILE A 61 -0.80 0.38 2.47
N GLU A 62 -1.22 1.64 2.60
CA GLU A 62 -0.36 2.79 2.31
C GLU A 62 0.77 2.85 3.36
N PRO A 63 2.04 2.88 2.98
CA PRO A 63 3.15 2.81 3.93
C PRO A 63 3.12 3.89 5.01
N LEU A 64 2.71 5.11 4.65
CA LEU A 64 2.64 6.25 5.57
C LEU A 64 1.56 6.11 6.66
N ASN A 65 0.62 5.16 6.51
CA ASN A 65 -0.35 4.85 7.56
C ASN A 65 0.30 4.16 8.76
N PHE A 66 1.45 3.48 8.57
CA PHE A 66 2.13 2.77 9.65
C PHE A 66 3.59 3.16 9.87
N MET A 67 4.28 3.70 8.87
CA MET A 67 5.69 4.12 8.96
C MET A 67 5.84 5.60 8.59
N PHE A 68 6.21 6.44 9.56
CA PHE A 68 6.20 7.90 9.42
C PHE A 68 7.13 8.43 8.30
N GLU A 69 8.28 7.79 8.09
CA GLU A 69 9.34 8.28 7.18
C GLU A 69 9.54 7.37 5.96
N TYR A 70 8.53 6.59 5.58
CA TYR A 70 8.66 5.77 4.40
C TYR A 70 8.75 6.64 3.15
N ASN A 71 9.81 6.45 2.37
CA ASN A 71 10.06 7.14 1.12
C ASN A 71 10.66 6.15 0.13
N ILE A 72 10.48 6.35 -1.16
CA ILE A 72 11.07 5.51 -2.20
C ILE A 72 11.67 6.38 -3.30
N GLU A 73 12.83 5.97 -3.80
CA GLU A 73 13.40 6.51 -5.03
C GLU A 73 12.81 5.73 -6.21
N ILE A 74 12.09 6.42 -7.09
CA ILE A 74 11.52 5.83 -8.30
C ILE A 74 12.51 6.01 -9.43
N SER A 75 12.98 4.91 -10.01
CA SER A 75 13.95 4.96 -11.11
C SER A 75 13.36 5.59 -12.38
N ASP A 76 14.19 6.18 -13.24
CA ASP A 76 13.74 6.71 -14.54
C ASP A 76 13.06 5.62 -15.38
N SER A 77 13.49 4.36 -15.25
CA SER A 77 12.87 3.22 -15.92
C SER A 77 11.42 3.02 -15.47
N ASP A 78 11.18 3.02 -14.15
CA ASP A 78 9.84 2.87 -13.59
C ASP A 78 8.94 4.07 -13.89
N GLN A 79 9.49 5.30 -13.80
CA GLN A 79 8.77 6.52 -14.16
C GLN A 79 8.31 6.49 -15.63
N ASN A 80 9.22 6.15 -16.55
CA ASN A 80 8.91 6.04 -17.97
C ASN A 80 7.92 4.91 -18.27
N PHE A 81 8.08 3.75 -17.62
CA PHE A 81 7.18 2.60 -17.77
C PHE A 81 5.74 2.96 -17.38
N LEU A 82 5.58 3.66 -16.25
CA LEU A 82 4.27 4.07 -15.74
C LEU A 82 3.74 5.35 -16.37
N LYS A 83 4.54 6.03 -17.21
CA LYS A 83 4.27 7.37 -17.75
C LYS A 83 3.95 8.36 -16.63
N LEU A 84 4.66 8.24 -15.51
CA LEU A 84 4.44 9.05 -14.32
C LEU A 84 5.19 10.38 -14.47
N THR A 85 4.47 11.47 -14.71
CA THR A 85 5.06 12.79 -14.94
C THR A 85 5.04 13.70 -13.71
N ARG A 86 4.17 13.42 -12.74
CA ARG A 86 4.02 14.20 -11.51
C ARG A 86 4.00 13.25 -10.32
N ALA A 87 4.72 13.61 -9.26
CA ALA A 87 4.80 12.79 -8.05
C ALA A 87 3.45 12.63 -7.34
N GLU A 88 2.58 13.63 -7.42
CA GLU A 88 1.24 13.60 -6.81
C GLU A 88 0.26 12.64 -7.50
N ASP A 89 0.55 12.24 -8.75
CA ASP A 89 -0.24 11.23 -9.46
C ASP A 89 0.18 9.80 -9.04
N ALA A 90 1.21 9.67 -8.19
CA ALA A 90 1.74 8.39 -7.76
C ALA A 90 1.04 7.91 -6.49
N ILE A 91 0.40 6.75 -6.56
CA ILE A 91 -0.18 6.06 -5.41
C ILE A 91 0.72 4.89 -5.04
N LEU A 92 1.02 4.74 -3.75
CA LEU A 92 1.96 3.76 -3.24
C LEU A 92 1.31 2.84 -2.20
N TYR A 93 1.45 1.54 -2.40
CA TYR A 93 1.03 0.52 -1.44
C TYR A 93 2.14 -0.48 -1.16
N THR A 94 2.00 -1.18 -0.05
CA THR A 94 2.79 -2.40 0.23
C THR A 94 1.86 -3.56 0.49
N ILE A 95 2.30 -4.75 0.08
CA ILE A 95 1.55 -6.00 0.32
C ILE A 95 1.79 -6.44 1.76
N VAL A 96 0.71 -6.83 2.44
CA VAL A 96 0.68 -7.29 3.81
C VAL A 96 0.60 -8.82 3.85
N SER A 97 1.49 -9.43 4.64
CA SER A 97 1.41 -10.83 5.03
C SER A 97 0.79 -10.94 6.41
N ILE A 98 -0.34 -11.64 6.51
CA ILE A 98 -1.07 -11.88 7.76
C ILE A 98 -0.89 -13.36 8.13
N PRO A 99 -0.08 -13.70 9.15
CA PRO A 99 0.04 -15.06 9.66
C PRO A 99 -1.12 -15.40 10.60
N ASP A 100 -1.12 -16.62 11.17
CA ASP A 100 -2.16 -17.12 12.09
C ASP A 100 -2.43 -16.19 13.27
N ASN A 101 -1.38 -15.54 13.79
CA ASN A 101 -1.50 -14.46 14.76
C ASN A 101 -1.44 -13.10 14.05
N PRO A 102 -2.55 -12.35 13.91
CA PRO A 102 -2.56 -11.08 13.20
C PRO A 102 -1.62 -10.03 13.79
N HIS A 103 -1.23 -10.13 15.07
CA HIS A 103 -0.25 -9.22 15.68
C HIS A 103 1.16 -9.35 15.07
N ASP A 104 1.43 -10.46 14.38
CA ASP A 104 2.68 -10.72 13.67
C ASP A 104 2.63 -10.28 12.19
N MET A 105 1.61 -9.54 11.78
CA MET A 105 1.50 -9.06 10.41
C MET A 105 2.70 -8.20 9.98
N THR A 106 3.11 -8.38 8.72
CA THR A 106 4.24 -7.66 8.14
C THR A 106 3.90 -7.06 6.79
N ALA A 107 4.54 -5.94 6.44
CA ALA A 107 4.48 -5.33 5.13
C ALA A 107 5.81 -5.55 4.37
N ASN A 108 5.71 -5.78 3.06
CA ASN A 108 6.88 -5.82 2.18
C ASN A 108 7.22 -4.40 1.71
N LEU A 109 8.13 -3.72 2.41
CA LEU A 109 8.60 -2.37 2.07
C LEU A 109 9.57 -2.35 0.89
N GLN A 110 10.18 -3.50 0.56
CA GLN A 110 11.15 -3.61 -0.52
C GLN A 110 10.47 -3.75 -1.89
N GLY A 111 9.27 -4.33 -1.95
CA GLY A 111 8.51 -4.55 -3.17
C GLY A 111 7.17 -3.82 -3.20
N PRO A 112 7.12 -2.47 -3.09
CA PRO A 112 5.86 -1.74 -3.09
C PRO A 112 5.20 -1.73 -4.47
N LEU A 113 3.90 -1.50 -4.47
CA LEU A 113 3.07 -1.31 -5.66
C LEU A 113 2.99 0.18 -5.96
N LEU A 114 3.52 0.58 -7.10
CA LEU A 114 3.45 1.95 -7.61
C LEU A 114 2.38 2.02 -8.70
N ILE A 115 1.41 2.92 -8.53
CA ILE A 115 0.25 3.05 -9.39
C ILE A 115 0.17 4.50 -9.86
N ASN A 116 0.06 4.71 -11.16
CA ASN A 116 -0.23 6.03 -11.71
C ASN A 116 -1.75 6.26 -11.69
N ALA A 117 -2.21 7.22 -10.90
CA ALA A 117 -3.63 7.53 -10.71
C ALA A 117 -4.32 8.02 -11.99
N VAL A 118 -3.58 8.60 -12.93
CA VAL A 118 -4.13 9.20 -14.16
C VAL A 118 -4.46 8.13 -15.21
N ASN A 119 -3.56 7.16 -15.40
CA ASN A 119 -3.70 6.14 -16.45
C ASN A 119 -3.92 4.72 -15.91
N ARG A 120 -3.87 4.54 -14.58
CA ARG A 120 -4.04 3.27 -13.86
C ARG A 120 -3.07 2.16 -14.27
N GLN A 121 -1.95 2.51 -14.89
CA GLN A 121 -0.84 1.60 -15.04
C GLN A 121 -0.14 1.44 -13.68
N ALA A 122 0.24 0.22 -13.38
CA ALA A 122 0.89 -0.12 -12.13
C ALA A 122 2.07 -1.07 -12.34
N ARG A 123 2.99 -1.05 -11.39
CA ARG A 123 4.15 -1.93 -11.35
C ARG A 123 4.50 -2.25 -9.90
N GLN A 124 4.88 -3.49 -9.64
CA GLN A 124 5.58 -3.81 -8.40
C GLN A 124 7.06 -3.45 -8.58
N ILE A 125 7.50 -2.37 -7.94
CA ILE A 125 8.87 -1.87 -8.07
C ILE A 125 9.76 -2.44 -6.96
N ILE A 126 11.07 -2.38 -7.15
CA ILE A 126 12.05 -2.81 -6.16
C ILE A 126 12.72 -1.58 -5.57
N SER A 127 12.57 -1.40 -4.26
CA SER A 127 13.28 -0.37 -3.52
C SER A 127 14.79 -0.66 -3.45
N SER A 128 15.60 0.33 -3.81
CA SER A 128 17.05 0.34 -3.61
C SER A 128 17.48 0.61 -2.16
N ASN A 129 16.59 1.15 -1.32
CA ASN A 129 16.92 1.49 0.07
C ASN A 129 17.17 0.20 0.91
N PRO A 130 18.39 0.01 1.46
CA PRO A 130 18.75 -1.19 2.22
C PRO A 130 18.01 -1.32 3.55
N HIS A 131 17.37 -0.24 4.03
CA HIS A 131 16.56 -0.27 5.25
C HIS A 131 15.12 -0.74 5.02
N HIS A 132 14.70 -0.91 3.76
CA HIS A 132 13.39 -1.44 3.46
C HIS A 132 13.38 -2.96 3.60
N SER A 133 12.75 -3.44 4.66
CA SER A 133 12.58 -4.86 4.93
C SER A 133 11.43 -5.46 4.11
N VAL A 134 11.62 -6.69 3.66
CA VAL A 134 10.54 -7.54 3.10
C VAL A 134 9.50 -7.97 4.15
N LYS A 135 9.82 -7.83 5.44
CA LYS A 135 8.99 -8.23 6.58
C LYS A 135 9.00 -7.17 7.68
N ALA A 136 8.58 -5.95 7.36
CA ALA A 136 8.45 -4.89 8.37
C ALA A 136 7.22 -5.13 9.25
N ARG A 137 7.39 -5.24 10.58
CA ARG A 137 6.28 -5.50 11.51
C ARG A 137 5.39 -4.26 11.64
N ILE A 138 4.16 -4.35 11.15
CA ILE A 138 3.28 -3.18 11.01
C ILE A 138 2.97 -2.56 12.37
N LEU A 139 2.54 -3.36 13.36
CA LEU A 139 2.19 -2.83 14.70
C LEU A 139 3.37 -2.13 15.39
N THR A 140 4.58 -2.70 15.27
CA THR A 140 5.80 -2.09 15.83
C THR A 140 6.10 -0.74 15.19
N GLU A 141 5.90 -0.60 13.88
CA GLU A 141 6.10 0.67 13.19
C GLU A 141 4.97 1.68 13.50
N MET A 142 3.73 1.22 13.67
CA MET A 142 2.61 2.07 14.11
C MET A 142 2.88 2.69 15.48
N GLU A 143 3.41 1.92 16.44
CA GLU A 143 3.79 2.43 17.76
C GLU A 143 4.89 3.50 17.67
N LYS A 144 5.92 3.26 16.85
CA LYS A 144 6.98 4.24 16.58
C LYS A 144 6.42 5.51 15.93
N ARG A 145 5.51 5.36 14.96
CA ARG A 145 4.82 6.47 14.29
C ARG A 145 3.99 7.29 15.29
N ALA A 146 3.22 6.64 16.15
CA ALA A 146 2.42 7.32 17.17
C ALA A 146 3.31 8.12 18.14
N LYS A 147 4.45 7.55 18.55
CA LYS A 147 5.44 8.26 19.36
C LYS A 147 6.00 9.50 18.66
N LYS A 148 6.44 9.36 17.39
CA LYS A 148 6.95 10.49 16.59
C LYS A 148 5.91 11.59 16.39
N LEU A 149 4.67 11.24 16.11
CA LEU A 149 3.58 12.21 15.98
C LEU A 149 3.35 13.00 17.27
N LYS A 150 3.40 12.32 18.42
CA LYS A 150 3.33 12.98 19.73
C LYS A 150 4.50 13.94 19.96
N GLU A 151 5.73 13.52 19.63
CA GLU A 151 6.92 14.37 19.73
C GLU A 151 6.83 15.63 18.86
N VAL A 152 6.35 15.50 17.62
CA VAL A 152 6.11 16.65 16.73
C VAL A 152 5.03 17.56 17.31
N GLN A 153 3.92 17.01 17.79
CA GLN A 153 2.84 17.79 18.38
C GLN A 153 3.26 18.55 19.64
N ASP A 154 4.06 17.91 20.49
CA ASP A 154 4.66 18.53 21.67
C ASP A 154 5.60 19.69 21.29
N SER A 155 6.39 19.53 20.23
CA SER A 155 7.32 20.56 19.77
C SER A 155 6.62 21.81 19.20
N LEU A 156 5.40 21.64 18.67
CA LEU A 156 4.59 22.71 18.10
C LEU A 156 3.78 23.49 19.16
N ASN A 157 3.58 22.92 20.36
CA ASN A 157 2.85 23.54 21.47
C ASN A 157 3.62 23.42 22.79
N PRO A 158 4.75 24.14 22.95
CA PRO A 158 5.61 24.02 24.13
C PRO A 158 4.89 24.36 25.44
N ASP A 159 3.93 25.30 25.42
CA ASP A 159 3.23 25.82 26.61
C ASP A 159 2.24 24.81 27.25
N LYS A 160 1.90 23.71 26.58
CA LYS A 160 1.04 22.66 27.18
C LYS A 160 1.80 21.76 28.17
N LYS A 161 3.14 21.71 28.12
CA LYS A 161 3.94 20.88 29.03
C LYS A 161 4.03 21.45 30.44
N GLU A 162 3.78 22.74 30.64
CA GLU A 162 3.90 23.39 31.95
C GLU A 162 2.60 23.36 32.79
N GLN A 163 1.47 22.95 32.23
CA GLN A 163 0.17 22.95 32.95
C GLN A 163 -0.22 21.59 33.55
N GLU A 164 0.56 20.53 33.30
CA GLU A 164 0.33 19.18 33.86
C GLU A 164 1.40 18.75 34.89
N GLY A 165 2.28 19.69 35.29
CA GLY A 165 3.36 19.47 36.28
C GLY A 165 2.98 19.82 37.70
#